data_AF-A0A959CP76-F1
#
_entry.id   AF-A0A959CP76-F1
#
_cell.length_a   1.000
_cell.length_b   1.000
_cell.length_c   1.000
_cell.angle_alpha   90.00
_cell.angle_beta   90.00
_cell.angle_gamma   90.00
#
_symmetry.space_group_name_H-M   'P 1'
#
loop_
_entity.id
_entity.type
_entity.pdbx_description
1 polymer ?
#
loop_
_entity_poly.entity_id
_entity_poly.type
_entity_poly.pdbx_seq_one_letter_code
_entity_poly.pdbx_strand_id
1 'polypeptide(L)'
;NWLEFRLPDLFYVSTGVILLSSISLHSSYLAFTRGNTRIYRLLLAATLILGLAFVVLQYKGWQALAAIGVELTTNPSGSFVYVISGVHAAHVLGGIAALILAILHAFLLQHRITPARKLRFEMTLIYWHFVDFLWVYLLLFFTLQ
;
A
#
# COMPACT_ATOMS: atom_id res chain seq x y z
N ASN A 1 30.44 12.87 0.22
CA ASN A 1 30.04 12.36 -1.11
C ASN A 1 28.79 11.54 -0.94
N TRP A 2 27.64 12.09 -1.35
CA TRP A 2 26.37 11.39 -1.41
C TRP A 2 26.55 10.25 -2.42
N LEU A 3 26.71 9.02 -1.94
CA LEU A 3 26.90 7.86 -2.81
C LEU A 3 25.58 7.61 -3.55
N GLU A 4 25.58 7.81 -4.87
CA GLU A 4 24.53 7.35 -5.76
C GLU A 4 24.48 5.81 -5.70
N PHE A 5 23.61 5.26 -4.85
CA PHE A 5 23.31 3.84 -4.87
C PHE A 5 22.03 3.60 -5.65
N ARG A 6 22.04 2.56 -6.49
CA ARG A 6 20.83 2.19 -7.22
C ARG A 6 19.84 1.54 -6.26
N LEU A 7 18.60 2.02 -6.27
CA LEU A 7 17.52 1.38 -5.55
C LEU A 7 17.29 -0.04 -6.10
N PRO A 8 17.11 -1.05 -5.24
CA PRO A 8 16.78 -2.40 -5.69
C PRO A 8 15.51 -2.43 -6.55
N ASP A 9 15.48 -3.28 -7.58
CA ASP A 9 14.33 -3.44 -8.48
C ASP A 9 13.01 -3.74 -7.74
N LEU A 10 13.12 -4.34 -6.54
CA LEU A 10 12.01 -4.63 -5.63
C LEU A 10 11.15 -3.40 -5.30
N PHE A 11 11.72 -2.20 -5.24
CA PHE A 11 10.97 -0.95 -4.97
C PHE A 11 10.07 -0.54 -6.16
N TYR A 12 10.49 -0.83 -7.39
CA TYR A 12 9.67 -0.58 -8.57
C TYR A 12 8.56 -1.64 -8.71
N VAL A 13 8.89 -2.90 -8.40
CA VAL A 13 7.90 -3.99 -8.35
C VAL A 13 6.84 -3.71 -7.28
N SER A 14 7.24 -3.27 -6.07
CA SER A 14 6.29 -2.92 -5.01
C SER A 14 5.39 -1.77 -5.42
N THR A 15 5.91 -0.80 -6.19
CA THR A 15 5.12 0.29 -6.76
C THR A 15 4.08 -0.19 -7.77
N GLY A 16 4.43 -1.13 -8.65
CA GLY A 16 3.45 -1.78 -9.53
C GLY A 16 2.34 -2.48 -8.73
N VAL A 17 2.71 -3.19 -7.67
CA VAL A 17 1.76 -3.90 -6.79
C VAL A 17 0.81 -2.94 -6.09
N ILE A 18 1.30 -1.83 -5.53
CA ILE A 18 0.45 -0.89 -4.80
C ILE A 18 -0.49 -0.12 -5.75
N LEU A 19 -0.04 0.22 -6.96
CA LEU A 19 -0.90 0.84 -7.98
C LEU A 19 -2.03 -0.11 -8.42
N LEU A 20 -1.73 -1.39 -8.62
CA LEU A 20 -2.74 -2.41 -8.89
C LEU A 20 -3.71 -2.57 -7.71
N SER A 21 -3.21 -2.49 -6.47
CA SER A 21 -4.04 -2.49 -5.25
C SER A 21 -5.02 -1.32 -5.27
N SER A 22 -4.55 -0.12 -5.61
CA SER A 22 -5.34 1.09 -5.76
C SER A 22 -6.51 0.92 -6.74
N ILE A 23 -6.21 0.42 -7.93
CA ILE A 23 -7.20 0.19 -9.00
C ILE A 23 -8.22 -0.87 -8.55
N SER A 24 -7.75 -1.92 -7.89
CA SER A 24 -8.61 -2.98 -7.35
C SER A 24 -9.56 -2.43 -6.28
N LEU A 25 -9.09 -1.59 -5.36
CA LEU A 25 -9.92 -1.00 -4.31
C LEU A 25 -10.96 -0.02 -4.88
N HIS A 26 -10.56 0.80 -5.83
CA HIS A 26 -11.47 1.71 -6.51
C HIS A 26 -12.57 0.94 -7.26
N SER A 27 -12.18 -0.12 -7.98
CA SER A 27 -13.12 -1.00 -8.68
C SER A 27 -14.05 -1.74 -7.71
N SER A 28 -13.55 -2.12 -6.53
CA SER A 28 -14.32 -2.69 -5.42
C SER A 28 -15.39 -1.73 -4.91
N TYR A 29 -15.06 -0.44 -4.76
CA TYR A 29 -16.00 0.61 -4.39
C TYR A 29 -17.10 0.83 -5.45
N LEU A 30 -16.74 0.82 -6.74
CA LEU A 30 -17.71 0.89 -7.83
C LEU A 30 -18.65 -0.32 -7.84
N ALA A 31 -18.12 -1.53 -7.61
CA ALA A 31 -18.94 -2.74 -7.50
C ALA A 31 -19.88 -2.69 -6.27
N PHE A 32 -19.40 -2.14 -5.15
CA PHE A 32 -20.21 -1.92 -3.95
C PHE A 32 -21.39 -0.97 -4.21
N THR A 33 -21.17 0.15 -4.89
CA THR A 33 -22.24 1.12 -5.20
C THR A 33 -23.24 0.59 -6.24
N ARG A 34 -22.80 -0.30 -7.14
CA ARG A 34 -23.66 -1.00 -8.12
C ARG A 34 -24.40 -2.21 -7.57
N GLY A 35 -24.23 -2.56 -6.29
CA GLY A 35 -24.86 -3.72 -5.67
C GLY A 35 -24.27 -5.08 -6.06
N ASN A 36 -23.18 -5.11 -6.84
CA ASN A 36 -22.53 -6.35 -7.26
C ASN A 36 -21.64 -6.91 -6.13
N THR A 37 -22.28 -7.62 -5.20
CA THR A 37 -21.64 -8.13 -3.99
C THR A 37 -20.50 -9.11 -4.27
N ARG A 38 -20.61 -9.90 -5.35
CA ARG A 38 -19.58 -10.88 -5.72
C ARG A 38 -18.29 -10.18 -6.15
N ILE A 39 -18.40 -9.24 -7.08
CA ILE A 39 -17.23 -8.49 -7.58
C ILE A 39 -16.64 -7.62 -6.47
N TYR A 40 -17.49 -6.95 -5.68
CA TYR A 40 -17.07 -6.18 -4.50
C TYR A 40 -16.18 -7.00 -3.56
N ARG A 41 -16.64 -8.18 -3.13
CA ARG A 41 -15.89 -9.06 -2.21
C ARG A 41 -14.57 -9.54 -2.81
N LEU A 42 -14.58 -9.96 -4.08
CA LEU A 42 -13.40 -10.45 -4.78
C LEU A 42 -12.32 -9.36 -4.90
N LEU A 43 -12.69 -8.17 -5.36
CA LEU A 43 -11.75 -7.06 -5.51
C LEU A 43 -11.26 -6.52 -4.18
N LEU A 44 -12.10 -6.50 -3.14
CA LEU A 44 -11.67 -6.13 -1.81
C LEU A 44 -10.63 -7.13 -1.25
N ALA A 45 -10.85 -8.43 -1.43
CA ALA A 45 -9.89 -9.46 -1.04
C ALA A 45 -8.58 -9.37 -1.85
N ALA A 46 -8.67 -9.13 -3.16
CA ALA A 46 -7.50 -8.91 -4.01
C ALA A 46 -6.67 -7.70 -3.54
N THR A 47 -7.33 -6.61 -3.16
CA THR A 47 -6.67 -5.41 -2.59
C THR A 47 -5.91 -5.76 -1.32
N LEU A 48 -6.50 -6.54 -0.40
CA LEU A 48 -5.81 -6.95 0.82
C LEU A 48 -4.56 -7.79 0.51
N ILE A 49 -4.66 -8.74 -0.41
CA ILE A 49 -3.53 -9.59 -0.81
C ILE A 49 -2.41 -8.74 -1.42
N LEU A 50 -2.75 -7.78 -2.29
CA LEU A 50 -1.78 -6.87 -2.90
C LEU A 50 -1.13 -5.95 -1.86
N GLY A 51 -1.89 -5.43 -0.90
CA GLY A 51 -1.36 -4.64 0.22
C GLY A 51 -0.39 -5.44 1.10
N LEU A 52 -0.69 -6.71 1.41
CA LEU A 52 0.22 -7.59 2.13
C LEU A 52 1.49 -7.89 1.30
N ALA A 53 1.33 -8.15 0.01
CA ALA A 53 2.45 -8.37 -0.90
C ALA A 53 3.37 -7.14 -0.98
N PHE A 54 2.82 -5.93 -0.95
CA PHE A 54 3.59 -4.70 -0.88
C PHE A 54 4.47 -4.67 0.38
N VAL A 55 3.91 -4.94 1.57
CA VAL A 55 4.69 -4.95 2.83
C VAL A 55 5.82 -5.97 2.77
N VAL A 56 5.58 -7.17 2.23
CA VAL A 56 6.61 -8.21 2.06
C VAL A 56 7.70 -7.78 1.08
N LEU A 57 7.34 -7.18 -0.06
CA LEU A 57 8.31 -6.64 -1.01
C LEU A 57 9.14 -5.53 -0.39
N GLN A 58 8.54 -4.72 0.47
CA GLN A 58 9.22 -3.63 1.14
C GLN A 58 10.24 -4.11 2.17
N TYR A 59 9.88 -5.14 2.93
CA TYR A 59 10.82 -5.84 3.80
C TYR A 59 11.99 -6.48 3.02
N LYS A 60 11.70 -7.12 1.88
CA LYS A 60 12.75 -7.66 1.00
C LYS A 60 13.63 -6.56 0.40
N GLY A 61 13.06 -5.40 0.07
CA GLY A 61 13.80 -4.23 -0.41
C GLY A 61 14.79 -3.72 0.63
N TRP A 62 14.39 -3.68 1.90
CA TRP A 62 15.27 -3.37 3.02
C TRP A 62 16.40 -4.38 3.21
N GLN A 63 16.13 -5.68 3.03
CA GLN A 63 17.16 -6.71 3.06
C GLN A 63 18.16 -6.56 1.91
N ALA A 64 17.66 -6.25 0.70
CA ALA A 64 18.51 -6.02 -0.46
C ALA A 64 19.40 -4.77 -0.29
N LEU A 65 18.89 -3.70 0.31
CA LEU A 65 19.68 -2.51 0.67
C LEU A 65 20.82 -2.85 1.65
N ALA A 66 20.51 -3.63 2.69
CA ALA A 66 21.53 -4.07 3.64
C ALA A 66 22.59 -4.96 2.97
N ALA A 67 22.17 -5.85 2.06
CA ALA A 67 23.08 -6.74 1.35
C ALA A 67 24.07 -6.01 0.43
N ILE A 68 23.73 -4.82 -0.07
CA ILE A 68 24.64 -3.97 -0.86
C ILE A 68 25.48 -3.00 0.00
N GLY A 69 25.50 -3.19 1.32
CA GLY A 69 26.29 -2.41 2.27
C GLY A 69 25.69 -1.05 2.64
N VAL A 70 24.46 -0.77 2.20
CA VAL A 70 23.69 0.42 2.61
C VAL A 70 22.95 0.08 3.89
N GLU A 71 23.65 0.14 5.01
CA GLU A 71 23.08 -0.07 6.33
C GLU A 71 22.56 1.25 6.92
N LEU A 72 21.70 1.12 7.93
CA LEU A 72 21.08 2.25 8.62
C LEU A 72 22.09 3.25 9.23
N THR A 73 23.31 2.81 9.49
CA THR A 73 24.36 3.57 10.21
C THR A 73 25.54 3.96 9.32
N THR A 74 25.70 3.35 8.15
CA THR A 74 26.90 3.52 7.31
C THR A 74 26.78 4.66 6.31
N ASN A 75 25.56 5.00 5.88
CA ASN A 75 25.31 6.07 4.91
C ASN A 75 24.14 6.96 5.35
N PRO A 76 24.34 8.28 5.56
CA PRO A 76 23.28 9.21 5.92
C PRO A 76 22.06 9.14 4.98
N SER A 77 22.29 8.98 3.68
CA SER A 77 21.24 8.87 2.66
C SER A 77 20.44 7.56 2.78
N GLY A 78 21.13 6.47 3.15
CA GLY A 78 20.49 5.19 3.43
C GLY A 78 19.57 5.26 4.64
N SER A 79 20.03 5.90 5.73
CA SER A 79 19.23 6.11 6.94
C SER A 79 17.90 6.81 6.65
N PHE A 80 17.89 7.84 5.80
CA PHE A 80 16.66 8.53 5.39
C PHE A 80 15.70 7.62 4.63
N VAL A 81 16.19 6.81 3.69
CA VAL A 81 15.37 5.86 2.94
C VAL A 81 14.70 4.88 3.90
N TYR A 82 15.45 4.29 4.84
CA TYR A 82 14.90 3.34 5.81
C TYR A 82 13.87 3.97 6.75
N VAL A 83 14.15 5.16 7.32
CA VAL A 83 13.24 5.80 8.27
C VAL A 83 11.95 6.23 7.57
N ILE A 84 12.03 6.91 6.44
CA ILE A 84 10.86 7.41 5.72
C ILE A 84 10.03 6.24 5.16
N SER A 85 10.68 5.26 4.51
CA SER A 85 9.96 4.07 4.02
C SER A 85 9.41 3.20 5.14
N GLY A 86 10.07 3.15 6.30
CA GLY A 86 9.59 2.46 7.50
C GLY A 86 8.32 3.10 8.07
N VAL A 87 8.31 4.43 8.21
CA VAL A 87 7.10 5.18 8.62
C VAL A 87 5.97 4.99 7.60
N HIS A 88 6.29 5.00 6.31
CA HIS A 88 5.31 4.72 5.26
C HIS A 88 4.72 3.30 5.39
N ALA A 89 5.56 2.29 5.58
CA ALA A 89 5.11 0.91 5.80
C ALA A 89 4.20 0.79 7.03
N ALA A 90 4.48 1.54 8.11
CA ALA A 90 3.60 1.60 9.27
C ALA A 90 2.21 2.17 8.94
N HIS A 91 2.11 3.19 8.08
CA HIS A 91 0.83 3.70 7.60
C HIS A 91 0.09 2.65 6.75
N VAL A 92 0.79 1.94 5.86
CA VAL A 92 0.19 0.84 5.08
C VAL A 92 -0.39 -0.24 5.98
N LEU A 93 0.31 -0.62 7.06
CA LEU A 93 -0.21 -1.57 8.05
C LEU A 93 -1.50 -1.08 8.71
N GLY A 94 -1.59 0.23 9.03
CA GLY A 94 -2.83 0.86 9.51
C GLY A 94 -3.97 0.76 8.48
N GLY A 95 -3.68 1.00 7.21
CA GLY A 95 -4.63 0.79 6.11
C GLY A 95 -5.07 -0.67 5.98
N ILE A 96 -4.15 -1.62 6.14
CA ILE A 96 -4.43 -3.06 6.05
C ILE A 96 -5.42 -3.46 7.14
N ALA A 97 -5.26 -2.93 8.36
CA ALA A 97 -6.22 -3.14 9.44
C ALA A 97 -7.63 -2.63 9.05
N ALA A 98 -7.73 -1.45 8.44
CA ALA A 98 -9.00 -0.92 7.94
C ALA A 98 -9.59 -1.79 6.81
N LEU A 99 -8.76 -2.31 5.89
CA LEU A 99 -9.20 -3.24 4.83
C LEU A 99 -9.69 -4.57 5.39
N ILE A 100 -9.02 -5.12 6.41
CA ILE A 100 -9.46 -6.34 7.10
C ILE A 100 -10.85 -6.12 7.71
N LEU A 101 -11.06 -5.00 8.41
CA LEU A 101 -12.38 -4.64 8.93
C LEU A 101 -13.42 -4.53 7.80
N ALA A 102 -13.07 -3.87 6.69
CA ALA A 102 -13.96 -3.77 5.53
C ALA A 102 -14.32 -5.15 4.94
N ILE A 103 -13.36 -6.08 4.88
CA ILE A 103 -13.57 -7.47 4.43
C ILE A 103 -14.48 -8.22 5.40
N LEU A 104 -14.22 -8.17 6.70
CA LEU A 104 -15.08 -8.82 7.70
C LEU A 104 -16.53 -8.34 7.57
N HIS A 105 -16.73 -7.02 7.45
CA HIS A 105 -18.05 -6.46 7.18
C HIS A 105 -18.63 -6.86 5.81
N ALA A 106 -17.81 -7.09 4.78
CA ALA A 106 -18.24 -7.52 3.46
C ALA A 106 -18.82 -8.94 3.47
N PHE A 107 -18.20 -9.85 4.23
CA PHE A 107 -18.55 -11.27 4.26
C PHE A 107 -19.54 -11.64 5.37
N LEU A 108 -19.44 -11.04 6.56
CA LEU A 108 -20.27 -11.40 7.72
C LEU A 108 -21.63 -10.70 7.72
N LEU A 109 -21.73 -9.50 7.13
CA LEU A 109 -22.96 -8.73 7.12
C LEU A 109 -23.65 -8.80 5.76
N GLN A 110 -24.99 -8.72 5.78
CA GLN A 110 -25.77 -8.57 4.56
C GLN A 110 -25.33 -7.32 3.77
N HIS A 111 -25.33 -7.44 2.44
CA HIS A 111 -25.02 -6.31 1.59
C HIS A 111 -26.20 -5.32 1.61
N ARG A 112 -26.02 -4.25 2.38
CA ARG A 112 -26.95 -3.11 2.46
C ARG A 112 -26.16 -1.83 2.31
N ILE A 113 -26.54 -1.02 1.33
CA ILE A 113 -25.93 0.28 1.08
C ILE A 113 -26.64 1.28 1.99
N THR A 114 -26.03 1.57 3.15
CA THR A 114 -26.47 2.66 4.03
C THR A 114 -25.52 3.84 3.87
N PRO A 115 -25.99 5.10 4.07
CA PRO A 115 -25.13 6.27 4.00
C PRO A 115 -23.88 6.15 4.88
N ALA A 116 -24.04 5.63 6.10
CA ALA A 116 -22.94 5.39 7.02
C ALA A 116 -21.94 4.34 6.51
N ARG A 117 -22.41 3.25 5.88
CA ARG A 117 -21.51 2.22 5.32
C ARG A 117 -20.76 2.74 4.09
N LYS A 118 -21.44 3.50 3.24
CA LYS A 118 -20.84 4.15 2.06
C LYS A 118 -19.74 5.12 2.50
N LEU A 119 -20.03 5.99 3.47
CA LEU A 119 -19.07 6.93 4.03
C LEU A 119 -17.82 6.23 4.61
N ARG A 120 -18.00 5.17 5.41
CA ARG A 120 -16.85 4.41 5.95
C ARG A 120 -15.96 3.81 4.87
N PHE A 121 -16.56 3.31 3.80
CA PHE A 121 -15.80 2.80 2.66
C PHE A 121 -15.08 3.94 1.95
N GLU A 122 -15.75 5.06 1.66
CA GLU A 122 -15.12 6.23 1.03
C GLU A 122 -13.90 6.73 1.83
N MET A 123 -14.00 6.78 3.16
CA MET A 123 -12.86 7.14 4.01
C MET A 123 -11.70 6.14 3.87
N THR A 124 -12.00 4.84 3.81
CA THR A 124 -10.98 3.79 3.58
C THR A 124 -10.35 3.92 2.20
N LEU A 125 -11.16 4.22 1.18
CA LEU A 125 -10.72 4.42 -0.21
C LEU A 125 -9.79 5.63 -0.33
N ILE A 126 -10.19 6.78 0.22
CA ILE A 126 -9.40 8.01 0.22
C ILE A 126 -8.08 7.80 0.97
N TYR A 127 -8.14 7.20 2.16
CA TYR A 127 -6.94 6.89 2.94
C TYR A 127 -5.96 6.01 2.16
N TRP A 128 -6.45 4.94 1.54
CA TRP A 128 -5.61 4.02 0.78
C TRP A 128 -4.96 4.71 -0.44
N HIS A 129 -5.74 5.47 -1.22
CA HIS A 129 -5.21 6.24 -2.35
C HIS A 129 -4.18 7.30 -1.92
N PHE A 130 -4.37 7.93 -0.77
CA PHE A 130 -3.41 8.88 -0.23
C PHE A 130 -2.07 8.20 0.09
N VAL A 131 -2.11 7.03 0.73
CA VAL A 131 -0.92 6.23 1.02
C VAL A 131 -0.23 5.82 -0.29
N ASP A 132 -0.96 5.36 -1.30
CA ASP A 132 -0.40 4.96 -2.59
C ASP A 132 0.28 6.13 -3.31
N PHE A 133 -0.37 7.30 -3.35
CA PHE A 133 0.18 8.52 -3.94
C PHE A 133 1.46 8.96 -3.22
N LEU A 134 1.44 8.94 -1.88
CA LEU A 134 2.61 9.25 -1.07
C LEU A 134 3.77 8.32 -1.39
N TRP A 135 3.52 7.02 -1.60
CA TRP A 135 4.57 6.07 -1.98
C TRP A 135 5.22 6.41 -3.32
N VAL A 136 4.41 6.68 -4.35
CA VAL A 136 4.92 7.05 -5.68
C VAL A 136 5.76 8.31 -5.59
N TYR A 137 5.31 9.31 -4.82
CA TYR A 137 6.09 10.52 -4.57
C TYR A 137 7.43 10.22 -3.89
N LEU A 138 7.44 9.37 -2.85
CA LEU A 138 8.67 8.98 -2.15
C LEU A 138 9.64 8.24 -3.07
N LEU A 139 9.15 7.31 -3.90
CA LEU A 139 9.98 6.60 -4.85
C LEU A 139 10.62 7.58 -5.85
N LEU A 140 9.83 8.49 -6.43
CA LEU A 140 10.34 9.52 -7.34
C LEU A 140 11.40 10.38 -6.67
N PHE A 141 11.14 10.82 -5.44
CA PHE A 141 12.10 11.59 -4.65
C PHE A 141 13.42 10.83 -4.43
N PHE A 142 13.37 9.54 -4.10
CA PHE A 142 14.57 8.72 -3.93
C PHE A 142 15.31 8.42 -5.24
N THR A 143 14.62 8.42 -6.38
CA THR A 143 15.24 8.18 -7.71
C THR A 143 15.83 9.43 -8.35
N LEU A 144 15.35 10.63 -7.97
CA LEU A 144 15.74 11.90 -8.60
C LEU A 144 16.80 12.67 -7.80
N GLN A 145 17.08 12.28 -6.56
CA GLN A 145 18.21 12.81 -5.77
C GLN A 145 19.48 12.02 -6.05
#